data_AF-A0A844M0S3-F1
#
_entry.id   AF-A0A844M0S3-F1
#
_cell.length_a   1.000
_cell.length_b   1.000
_cell.length_c   1.000
_cell.angle_alpha   90.00
_cell.angle_beta   90.00
_cell.angle_gamma   90.00
#
_symmetry.space_group_name_H-M   'P 1'
#
loop_
_entity.id
_entity.type
_entity.pdbx_description
1 polymer ?
#
loop_
_entity_poly.entity_id
_entity_poly.type
_entity_poly.pdbx_seq_one_letter_code
_entity_poly.pdbx_strand_id
1 'polypeptide(L)'
;MSLENTPKCETTPDVQLSDEHSLAAPYQVLAHTKAVLVLQTDAGEILTPNPEGVSFGNFNLGLHVQDDPRQVLHNRAQLLQYINAYLQQNSLQEDDVDKSLQAVKSIHWLNQIHSNKVCRIGDKHVDSSAASLSLVPASADALVTDLPQQALAIMTADCVPIVLHDPTTRQIAAIHAGWQGLANGVIAKTYAALSQHALQHKGEAIQVSGASGGLTIQKPAIEAWIGACIGQSCYEVSSEVVDKLLLGCAERGMDAKQLEVIKAQIVAPHDDPDKAWLDLPKLAQLQLAELGIALISATNQQTNLDIKPVIEAERHMSKDEQSYTPIAYACSYANRQYYSYRRKTHLNETHTGRMALVIVRLH
;
A
#
# COMPACT_ATOMS: atom_id res chain seq x y z
N MET A 1 -25.35 19.66 -29.45
CA MET A 1 -26.07 19.30 -28.20
C MET A 1 -25.99 17.80 -28.09
N SER A 2 -24.96 17.32 -27.41
CA SER A 2 -24.63 15.89 -27.33
C SER A 2 -24.38 15.61 -25.85
N LEU A 3 -25.36 14.99 -25.21
CA LEU A 3 -25.26 14.51 -23.83
C LEU A 3 -24.83 13.04 -23.85
N GLU A 4 -23.79 12.77 -23.06
CA GLU A 4 -23.61 11.58 -22.23
C GLU A 4 -23.57 10.20 -22.90
N ASN A 5 -22.34 9.78 -23.25
CA ASN A 5 -21.94 8.37 -23.20
C ASN A 5 -20.89 8.22 -22.10
N THR A 6 -21.33 7.93 -20.87
CA THR A 6 -20.49 7.40 -19.80
C THR A 6 -20.70 5.89 -19.72
N PRO A 7 -19.63 5.06 -19.59
CA PRO A 7 -19.82 3.63 -19.39
C PRO A 7 -20.43 3.39 -18.00
N LYS A 8 -21.60 2.73 -17.97
CA LYS A 8 -22.26 2.28 -16.74
C LYS A 8 -21.47 1.11 -16.14
N CYS A 9 -20.79 1.36 -15.02
CA CYS A 9 -20.31 0.31 -14.14
C CYS A 9 -21.53 -0.25 -13.38
N GLU A 10 -21.85 -1.52 -13.59
CA GLU A 10 -22.99 -2.18 -12.92
C GLU A 10 -22.73 -2.29 -11.41
N THR A 11 -23.68 -1.79 -10.63
CA THR A 11 -23.67 -1.84 -9.16
C THR A 11 -24.02 -3.24 -8.69
N THR A 12 -23.17 -3.84 -7.85
CA THR A 12 -23.49 -5.07 -7.12
C THR A 12 -24.62 -4.83 -6.09
N PRO A 13 -25.50 -5.80 -5.82
CA PRO A 13 -26.68 -5.61 -4.97
C PRO A 13 -26.32 -5.38 -3.50
N ASP A 14 -27.08 -4.48 -2.85
CA ASP A 14 -26.99 -4.12 -1.44
C ASP A 14 -27.23 -5.32 -0.52
N VAL A 15 -26.31 -5.55 0.42
CA VAL A 15 -26.49 -6.48 1.53
C VAL A 15 -27.16 -5.73 2.68
N GLN A 16 -28.38 -6.14 3.06
CA GLN A 16 -29.05 -5.62 4.25
C GLN A 16 -28.36 -6.13 5.52
N LEU A 17 -27.87 -5.22 6.35
CA LEU A 17 -27.30 -5.51 7.68
C LEU A 17 -28.38 -5.31 8.75
N SER A 18 -28.58 -6.31 9.59
CA SER A 18 -29.47 -6.29 10.75
C SER A 18 -28.79 -5.66 11.97
N ASP A 19 -29.58 -4.90 12.75
CA ASP A 19 -29.19 -4.14 13.93
C ASP A 19 -28.73 -5.02 15.11
N GLU A 20 -27.41 -5.09 15.32
CA GLU A 20 -26.73 -5.32 16.61
C GLU A 20 -25.22 -5.08 16.36
N HIS A 21 -24.75 -3.84 16.42
CA HIS A 21 -23.35 -3.50 16.11
C HIS A 21 -22.54 -3.18 17.36
N SER A 22 -21.83 -4.21 17.87
CA SER A 22 -20.41 -3.97 18.15
C SER A 22 -19.81 -3.47 16.83
N LEU A 23 -19.64 -2.16 16.66
CA LEU A 23 -19.09 -1.59 15.42
C LEU A 23 -17.82 -2.36 15.06
N ALA A 24 -17.89 -3.13 13.97
CA ALA A 24 -16.75 -3.89 13.48
C ALA A 24 -15.60 -2.90 13.27
N ALA A 25 -14.38 -3.30 13.65
CA ALA A 25 -13.24 -2.42 13.50
C ALA A 25 -13.11 -1.99 12.01
N PRO A 26 -12.87 -0.71 11.71
CA PRO A 26 -12.93 -0.14 10.36
C PRO A 26 -11.68 -0.47 9.54
N TYR A 27 -11.35 -1.76 9.46
CA TYR A 27 -10.27 -2.30 8.64
C TYR A 27 -10.54 -3.75 8.22
N GLN A 28 -9.86 -4.16 7.16
CA GLN A 28 -9.72 -5.53 6.72
C GLN A 28 -8.29 -6.02 6.99
N VAL A 29 -8.15 -7.26 7.48
CA VAL A 29 -6.87 -7.95 7.56
C VAL A 29 -6.53 -8.51 6.18
N LEU A 30 -5.44 -8.05 5.58
CA LEU A 30 -4.95 -8.57 4.30
C LEU A 30 -3.99 -9.75 4.48
N ALA A 31 -3.19 -9.72 5.56
CA ALA A 31 -2.29 -10.82 5.92
C ALA A 31 -1.99 -10.80 7.41
N HIS A 32 -1.91 -11.99 8.01
CA HIS A 32 -1.40 -12.18 9.37
C HIS A 32 -0.48 -13.40 9.35
N THR A 33 0.82 -13.17 9.49
CA THR A 33 1.85 -14.20 9.58
C THR A 33 2.54 -14.11 10.94
N LYS A 34 3.48 -15.02 11.21
CA LYS A 34 4.34 -14.91 12.41
C LYS A 34 5.21 -13.64 12.41
N ALA A 35 5.50 -13.06 11.24
CA ALA A 35 6.41 -11.92 11.13
C ALA A 35 5.68 -10.58 11.05
N VAL A 36 4.56 -10.54 10.32
CA VAL A 36 3.86 -9.30 9.99
C VAL A 36 2.34 -9.41 10.07
N LEU A 37 1.71 -8.29 10.40
CA LEU A 37 0.27 -8.04 10.23
C LEU A 37 0.09 -6.91 9.21
N VAL A 38 -0.76 -7.12 8.21
CA VAL A 38 -1.09 -6.13 7.17
C VAL A 38 -2.58 -5.83 7.20
N LEU A 39 -2.92 -4.54 7.36
CA LEU A 39 -4.29 -4.06 7.48
C LEU A 39 -4.59 -2.96 6.46
N GLN A 40 -5.78 -3.02 5.86
CA GLN A 40 -6.35 -1.95 5.06
C GLN A 40 -7.48 -1.29 5.85
N THR A 41 -7.34 -0.04 6.29
CA THR A 41 -8.44 0.67 6.94
C THR A 41 -9.45 1.17 5.93
N ASP A 42 -10.65 1.53 6.40
CA ASP A 42 -11.71 2.11 5.59
C ASP A 42 -12.31 3.36 6.26
N ALA A 43 -13.44 3.85 5.77
CA ALA A 43 -14.08 5.06 6.28
C ALA A 43 -14.90 4.87 7.57
N GLY A 44 -15.05 3.64 8.06
CA GLY A 44 -15.90 3.29 9.20
C GLY A 44 -17.40 3.42 8.95
N GLU A 45 -17.78 3.66 7.69
CA GLU A 45 -19.16 3.72 7.21
C GLU A 45 -19.20 3.68 5.68
N ILE A 46 -20.40 3.53 5.13
CA ILE A 46 -20.64 3.71 3.70
C ILE A 46 -20.77 5.19 3.38
N LEU A 47 -19.87 5.73 2.57
CA LEU A 47 -19.81 7.16 2.28
C LEU A 47 -20.98 7.64 1.43
N THR A 48 -21.83 8.41 2.10
CA THR A 48 -22.90 9.31 1.63
C THR A 48 -22.50 10.48 0.71
N PRO A 49 -23.11 10.82 -0.44
CA PRO A 49 -23.13 12.22 -0.86
C PRO A 49 -23.82 13.04 0.24
N ASN A 50 -23.18 14.12 0.69
CA ASN A 50 -23.74 14.97 1.72
C ASN A 50 -24.11 16.33 1.10
N PRO A 51 -25.42 16.64 0.94
CA PRO A 51 -25.87 17.92 0.37
C PRO A 51 -25.53 19.14 1.25
N GLU A 52 -25.30 18.93 2.56
CA GLU A 52 -25.14 20.01 3.54
C GLU A 52 -23.67 20.36 3.83
N GLY A 53 -22.71 19.65 3.25
CA GLY A 53 -21.28 19.96 3.41
C GLY A 53 -20.35 18.77 3.21
N VAL A 54 -19.07 18.96 3.52
CA VAL A 54 -18.05 17.92 3.41
C VAL A 54 -18.25 16.88 4.52
N SER A 55 -18.30 15.60 4.16
CA SER A 55 -18.20 14.48 5.12
C SER A 55 -16.82 13.82 5.07
N PHE A 56 -16.23 13.63 6.26
CA PHE A 56 -14.96 12.93 6.46
C PHE A 56 -15.13 11.46 6.86
N GLY A 57 -16.34 10.92 6.83
CA GLY A 57 -16.61 9.59 7.34
C GLY A 57 -16.46 9.49 8.87
N ASN A 58 -16.57 8.28 9.42
CA ASN A 58 -16.38 8.02 10.85
C ASN A 58 -14.91 7.73 11.22
N PHE A 59 -14.06 7.37 10.25
CA PHE A 59 -12.70 6.89 10.52
C PHE A 59 -11.61 7.55 9.69
N ASN A 60 -11.65 8.88 9.56
CA ASN A 60 -10.58 9.63 8.90
C ASN A 60 -9.28 9.61 9.73
N LEU A 61 -8.16 9.30 9.08
CA LEU A 61 -6.81 9.27 9.68
C LEU A 61 -5.92 10.44 9.23
N GLY A 62 -6.39 11.31 8.34
CA GLY A 62 -5.64 12.42 7.77
C GLY A 62 -5.81 13.73 8.54
N LEU A 63 -4.72 14.28 9.10
CA LEU A 63 -4.73 15.58 9.79
C LEU A 63 -4.67 16.79 8.82
N HIS A 64 -4.33 16.55 7.55
CA HIS A 64 -4.07 17.60 6.55
C HIS A 64 -5.27 17.89 5.63
N VAL A 65 -6.47 17.40 5.98
CA VAL A 65 -7.66 17.45 5.11
C VAL A 65 -8.78 18.34 5.62
N GLN A 66 -8.50 19.14 6.67
CA GLN A 66 -9.44 20.09 7.29
C GLN A 66 -10.59 19.45 8.11
N ASP A 67 -10.41 18.22 8.55
CA ASP A 67 -11.29 17.58 9.55
C ASP A 67 -10.95 18.06 10.98
N ASP A 68 -11.79 17.74 11.97
CA ASP A 68 -11.51 18.01 13.38
C ASP A 68 -10.25 17.23 13.82
N PRO A 69 -9.14 17.90 14.16
CA PRO A 69 -7.91 17.22 14.54
C PRO A 69 -8.08 16.35 15.79
N ARG A 70 -9.04 16.64 16.68
CA ARG A 70 -9.32 15.81 17.86
C ARG A 70 -9.92 14.47 17.47
N GLN A 71 -10.86 14.47 16.51
CA GLN A 71 -11.46 13.25 15.98
C GLN A 71 -10.41 12.41 15.25
N VAL A 72 -9.58 13.04 14.42
CA VAL A 72 -8.52 12.32 13.69
C VAL A 72 -7.49 11.70 14.63
N LEU A 73 -7.05 12.42 15.67
CA LEU A 73 -6.15 11.88 16.69
C LEU A 73 -6.80 10.75 17.49
N HIS A 74 -8.09 10.87 17.79
CA HIS A 74 -8.87 9.80 18.41
C HIS A 74 -8.90 8.54 17.52
N ASN A 75 -9.21 8.68 16.22
CA ASN A 75 -9.24 7.57 15.27
C ASN A 75 -7.87 6.88 15.16
N ARG A 76 -6.77 7.65 15.15
CA ARG A 76 -5.40 7.10 15.16
C ARG A 76 -5.09 6.31 16.44
N ALA A 77 -5.53 6.80 17.60
CA ALA A 77 -5.38 6.08 18.87
C ALA A 77 -6.22 4.80 18.90
N GLN A 78 -7.46 4.88 18.42
CA GLN A 78 -8.35 3.72 18.27
C GLN A 78 -7.76 2.66 17.34
N LEU A 79 -7.14 3.05 16.22
CA LEU A 79 -6.49 2.11 15.31
C LEU A 79 -5.41 1.29 16.03
N LEU A 80 -4.55 1.93 16.83
CA LEU A 80 -3.54 1.22 17.63
C LEU A 80 -4.18 0.27 18.64
N GLN A 81 -5.27 0.70 19.29
CA GLN A 81 -6.03 -0.14 20.21
C GLN A 81 -6.62 -1.36 19.49
N TYR A 82 -7.22 -1.16 18.31
CA TYR A 82 -7.81 -2.25 17.55
C TYR A 82 -6.76 -3.25 17.04
N ILE A 83 -5.59 -2.78 16.60
CA ILE A 83 -4.46 -3.64 16.21
C ILE A 83 -4.06 -4.55 17.38
N ASN A 84 -3.89 -3.96 18.57
CA ASN A 84 -3.50 -4.72 19.75
C ASN A 84 -4.60 -5.69 20.22
N ALA A 85 -5.86 -5.28 20.17
CA ALA A 85 -6.99 -6.15 20.48
C ALA A 85 -7.07 -7.34 19.51
N TYR A 86 -6.88 -7.11 18.21
CA TYR A 86 -6.85 -8.17 17.20
C TYR A 86 -5.73 -9.19 17.46
N LEU A 87 -4.51 -8.72 17.75
CA LEU A 87 -3.37 -9.58 18.05
C LEU A 87 -3.57 -10.41 19.32
N GLN A 88 -4.20 -9.84 20.36
CA GLN A 88 -4.57 -10.58 21.56
C GLN A 88 -5.58 -11.70 21.26
N GLN A 89 -6.57 -11.43 20.43
CA GLN A 89 -7.61 -12.40 20.07
C GLN A 89 -7.13 -13.48 19.09
N ASN A 90 -6.16 -13.16 18.23
CA ASN A 90 -5.70 -14.03 17.13
C ASN A 90 -4.24 -14.47 17.33
N SER A 91 -3.82 -14.68 18.58
CA SER A 91 -2.46 -15.08 18.88
C SER A 91 -2.11 -16.41 18.19
N LEU A 92 -1.15 -16.39 17.25
CA LEU A 92 -0.70 -17.56 16.47
C LEU A 92 0.20 -18.53 17.29
N GLN A 93 -0.01 -18.64 18.60
CA GLN A 93 0.82 -19.46 19.48
C GLN A 93 0.13 -20.77 19.83
N GLU A 94 0.69 -21.88 19.35
CA GLU A 94 0.31 -23.22 19.81
C GLU A 94 1.30 -23.80 20.84
N ASP A 95 2.58 -23.40 20.95
CA ASP A 95 3.54 -24.23 21.73
C ASP A 95 4.70 -23.53 22.49
N ASP A 96 4.70 -22.22 22.76
CA ASP A 96 5.82 -21.58 23.48
C ASP A 96 5.34 -20.58 24.55
N VAL A 97 5.27 -21.06 25.80
CA VAL A 97 4.64 -20.42 26.98
C VAL A 97 5.32 -19.11 27.40
N ASP A 98 6.42 -18.69 26.76
CA ASP A 98 7.27 -17.57 27.22
C ASP A 98 7.46 -16.41 26.22
N LYS A 99 6.69 -16.37 25.12
CA LYS A 99 6.68 -15.21 24.21
C LYS A 99 5.32 -14.57 24.14
N SER A 100 4.87 -13.92 25.21
CA SER A 100 3.69 -13.04 25.10
C SER A 100 3.86 -12.13 23.87
N LEU A 101 2.87 -12.15 22.96
CA LEU A 101 2.82 -11.24 21.83
C LEU A 101 2.91 -9.82 22.39
N GLN A 102 4.08 -9.22 22.27
CA GLN A 102 4.33 -7.89 22.82
C GLN A 102 3.48 -6.90 22.01
N ALA A 103 2.78 -6.03 22.74
CA ALA A 103 1.89 -5.04 22.13
C ALA A 103 2.65 -4.16 21.14
N VAL A 104 1.99 -3.85 20.02
CA VAL A 104 2.42 -2.81 19.09
C VAL A 104 2.50 -1.50 19.85
N LYS A 105 3.68 -0.88 19.80
CA LYS A 105 4.03 0.29 20.62
C LYS A 105 3.57 1.59 19.98
N SER A 106 3.64 1.69 18.67
CA SER A 106 3.29 2.91 17.95
C SER A 106 2.97 2.65 16.49
N ILE A 107 2.28 3.62 15.88
CA ILE A 107 2.06 3.72 14.44
C ILE A 107 2.81 4.96 13.94
N HIS A 108 3.71 4.77 12.98
CA HIS A 108 4.49 5.83 12.35
C HIS A 108 3.75 6.36 11.13
N TRP A 109 3.67 7.69 11.05
CA TRP A 109 2.99 8.43 9.98
C TRP A 109 3.97 9.34 9.28
N LEU A 110 3.66 9.75 8.04
CA LEU A 110 4.42 10.73 7.28
C LEU A 110 3.62 11.98 6.96
N ASN A 111 4.34 13.07 6.69
CA ASN A 111 3.84 14.17 5.88
C ASN A 111 4.10 13.81 4.41
N GLN A 112 3.11 13.22 3.75
CA GLN A 112 3.23 12.72 2.39
C GLN A 112 3.21 13.87 1.38
N ILE A 113 4.21 13.93 0.50
CA ILE A 113 4.47 15.06 -0.41
C ILE A 113 4.60 14.64 -1.88
N HIS A 114 4.20 13.41 -2.22
CA HIS A 114 4.26 12.84 -3.58
C HIS A 114 5.68 12.79 -4.17
N SER A 115 6.68 12.64 -3.31
CA SER A 115 8.10 12.48 -3.62
C SER A 115 8.51 11.00 -3.76
N ASN A 116 9.81 10.75 -3.86
CA ASN A 116 10.42 9.43 -3.74
C ASN A 116 11.29 9.30 -2.47
N LYS A 117 11.15 10.23 -1.51
CA LYS A 117 11.95 10.24 -0.28
C LYS A 117 11.50 9.10 0.64
N VAL A 118 12.50 8.44 1.25
CA VAL A 118 12.31 7.33 2.19
C VAL A 118 12.82 7.78 3.56
N CYS A 119 12.02 7.55 4.59
CA CYS A 119 12.36 7.79 5.99
C CYS A 119 12.59 6.45 6.69
N ARG A 120 13.72 6.28 7.38
CA ARG A 120 13.95 5.13 8.25
C ARG A 120 13.59 5.47 9.69
N ILE A 121 12.69 4.69 10.27
CA ILE A 121 12.36 4.78 11.70
C ILE A 121 13.45 4.06 12.51
N GLY A 122 13.98 4.76 13.52
CA GLY A 122 15.07 4.27 14.38
C GLY A 122 16.43 4.90 14.09
N ASP A 123 16.58 5.61 12.96
CA ASP A 123 17.80 6.33 12.63
C ASP A 123 17.88 7.64 13.42
N LYS A 124 18.86 7.72 14.34
CA LYS A 124 19.16 8.91 15.15
C LYS A 124 19.41 10.18 14.31
N HIS A 125 19.76 10.03 13.04
CA HIS A 125 20.06 11.10 12.08
C HIS A 125 18.85 11.62 11.30
N VAL A 126 17.74 10.89 11.28
CA VAL A 126 16.46 11.32 10.68
C VAL A 126 15.53 11.85 11.78
N ASP A 127 15.68 11.34 13.01
CA ASP A 127 15.08 11.88 14.24
C ASP A 127 15.79 13.15 14.77
N SER A 128 16.82 13.67 14.07
CA SER A 128 17.59 14.82 14.54
C SER A 128 16.94 16.18 14.30
N SER A 129 15.80 16.25 13.60
CA SER A 129 14.85 17.34 13.85
C SER A 129 14.08 17.06 15.14
N ALA A 130 14.86 17.04 16.22
CA ALA A 130 14.54 17.40 17.59
C ALA A 130 13.46 16.59 18.36
N ALA A 131 13.99 15.71 19.21
CA ALA A 131 13.41 15.12 20.42
C ALA A 131 12.40 14.00 20.20
N SER A 132 12.37 13.07 21.16
CA SER A 132 11.28 12.11 21.43
C SER A 132 9.87 12.75 21.57
N LEU A 133 9.73 14.03 21.20
CA LEU A 133 8.58 14.92 21.31
C LEU A 133 8.28 15.68 20.00
N SER A 134 8.98 15.43 18.88
CA SER A 134 8.60 16.04 17.60
C SER A 134 7.23 15.51 17.16
N LEU A 135 6.22 16.36 17.30
CA LEU A 135 4.85 16.08 16.84
C LEU A 135 4.69 16.21 15.32
N VAL A 136 5.76 16.58 14.60
CA VAL A 136 5.72 16.83 13.15
C VAL A 136 6.27 15.62 12.41
N PRO A 137 5.44 14.90 11.63
CA PRO A 137 5.90 13.79 10.80
C PRO A 137 6.96 14.22 9.77
N ALA A 138 7.91 13.33 9.49
CA ALA A 138 8.90 13.56 8.42
C ALA A 138 8.23 13.75 7.06
N SER A 139 8.79 14.64 6.22
CA SER A 139 8.30 14.86 4.86
C SER A 139 8.92 13.84 3.89
N ALA A 140 8.17 12.80 3.59
CA ALA A 140 8.59 11.67 2.76
C ALA A 140 7.36 10.93 2.23
N ASP A 141 7.57 9.91 1.39
CA ASP A 141 6.49 9.09 0.83
C ASP A 141 6.73 7.59 1.01
N ALA A 142 7.79 7.22 1.72
CA ALA A 142 7.98 5.85 2.18
C ALA A 142 8.62 5.81 3.58
N LEU A 143 8.24 4.79 4.35
CA LEU A 143 8.81 4.43 5.64
C LEU A 143 9.52 3.08 5.52
N VAL A 144 10.63 2.90 6.23
CA VAL A 144 11.26 1.59 6.46
C VAL A 144 11.65 1.43 7.93
N THR A 145 11.61 0.20 8.45
CA THR A 145 12.15 -0.11 9.78
C THR A 145 12.47 -1.59 9.94
N ASP A 146 13.39 -1.90 10.83
CA ASP A 146 13.69 -3.22 11.37
C ASP A 146 13.28 -3.34 12.86
N LEU A 147 12.71 -2.29 13.46
CA LEU A 147 12.35 -2.28 14.88
C LEU A 147 11.08 -3.10 15.15
N PRO A 148 11.07 -4.00 16.16
CA PRO A 148 9.88 -4.77 16.51
C PRO A 148 8.78 -3.89 17.08
N GLN A 149 7.55 -4.38 16.98
CA GLN A 149 6.33 -3.76 17.52
C GLN A 149 6.09 -2.34 17.00
N GLN A 150 6.61 -2.03 15.82
CA GLN A 150 6.34 -0.79 15.11
C GLN A 150 5.37 -1.08 13.97
N ALA A 151 4.38 -0.22 13.82
CA ALA A 151 3.52 -0.18 12.66
C ALA A 151 3.93 0.99 11.76
N LEU A 152 3.97 0.77 10.44
CA LEU A 152 4.17 1.81 9.44
C LEU A 152 2.83 2.03 8.72
N ALA A 153 2.37 3.28 8.63
CA ALA A 153 1.11 3.63 7.98
C ALA A 153 1.33 4.62 6.84
N ILE A 154 0.72 4.32 5.70
CA ILE A 154 0.61 5.24 4.56
C ILE A 154 -0.85 5.59 4.35
N MET A 155 -1.14 6.89 4.35
CA MET A 155 -2.50 7.39 4.16
C MET A 155 -2.80 7.58 2.69
N THR A 156 -3.99 7.19 2.25
CA THR A 156 -4.43 7.37 0.85
C THR A 156 -5.88 7.81 0.76
N ALA A 157 -6.19 8.40 -0.39
CA ALA A 157 -7.51 8.49 -0.98
C ALA A 157 -7.26 8.53 -2.49
N ASP A 158 -7.17 7.34 -3.11
CA ASP A 158 -6.85 7.04 -4.53
C ASP A 158 -5.41 6.64 -4.87
N CYS A 159 -4.37 7.28 -4.33
CA CYS A 159 -2.97 6.86 -4.59
C CYS A 159 -2.74 5.39 -4.20
N VAL A 160 -1.77 4.72 -4.83
CA VAL A 160 -1.48 3.30 -4.59
C VAL A 160 -0.69 3.13 -3.29
N PRO A 161 -1.25 2.53 -2.22
CA PRO A 161 -0.47 2.19 -1.05
C PRO A 161 0.15 0.81 -1.21
N ILE A 162 1.43 0.67 -0.84
CA ILE A 162 2.17 -0.59 -0.93
C ILE A 162 2.86 -0.82 0.40
N VAL A 163 2.84 -2.05 0.92
CA VAL A 163 3.70 -2.44 2.04
C VAL A 163 4.60 -3.59 1.64
N LEU A 164 5.83 -3.59 2.15
CA LEU A 164 6.84 -4.60 1.86
C LEU A 164 7.30 -5.30 3.14
N HIS A 165 7.66 -6.56 3.03
CA HIS A 165 8.35 -7.33 4.06
C HIS A 165 9.54 -8.07 3.45
N ASP A 166 10.75 -7.82 3.94
CA ASP A 166 11.93 -8.63 3.62
C ASP A 166 12.07 -9.73 4.68
N PRO A 167 11.70 -10.99 4.40
CA PRO A 167 11.78 -12.08 5.38
C PRO A 167 13.21 -12.43 5.79
N THR A 168 14.22 -12.05 5.00
CA THR A 168 15.62 -12.32 5.33
C THR A 168 16.16 -11.34 6.36
N THR A 169 15.86 -10.05 6.21
CA THR A 169 16.32 -9.01 7.14
C THR A 169 15.27 -8.64 8.18
N ARG A 170 14.06 -9.21 8.09
CA ARG A 170 12.88 -8.88 8.91
C ARG A 170 12.52 -7.40 8.87
N GLN A 171 12.84 -6.73 7.76
CA GLN A 171 12.52 -5.32 7.58
C GLN A 171 11.12 -5.19 6.99
N ILE A 172 10.41 -4.15 7.39
CA ILE A 172 9.14 -3.76 6.77
C ILE A 172 9.25 -2.38 6.14
N ALA A 173 8.42 -2.12 5.13
CA ALA A 173 8.27 -0.82 4.52
C ALA A 173 6.80 -0.50 4.23
N ALA A 174 6.47 0.79 4.18
CA ALA A 174 5.19 1.28 3.70
C ALA A 174 5.44 2.43 2.71
N ILE A 175 4.77 2.41 1.56
CA ILE A 175 5.02 3.28 0.41
C ILE A 175 3.73 3.93 -0.06
N HIS A 176 3.77 5.25 -0.22
CA HIS A 176 2.77 6.06 -0.91
C HIS A 176 3.17 6.25 -2.36
N ALA A 177 2.46 5.60 -3.28
CA ALA A 177 2.76 5.63 -4.70
C ALA A 177 1.63 6.31 -5.50
N GLY A 178 1.62 7.64 -5.46
CA GLY A 178 0.91 8.45 -6.47
C GLY A 178 1.67 8.47 -7.80
N TRP A 179 1.08 9.05 -8.85
CA TRP A 179 1.71 9.09 -10.19
C TRP A 179 3.10 9.73 -10.18
N GLN A 180 3.30 10.82 -9.41
CA GLN A 180 4.60 11.48 -9.24
C GLN A 180 5.61 10.58 -8.51
N GLY A 181 5.18 9.89 -7.46
CA GLY A 181 6.04 8.96 -6.71
C GLY A 181 6.49 7.78 -7.58
N LEU A 182 5.59 7.23 -8.39
CA LEU A 182 5.88 6.16 -9.35
C LEU A 182 6.82 6.62 -10.47
N ALA A 183 6.61 7.81 -11.01
CA ALA A 183 7.50 8.43 -11.99
C ALA A 183 8.92 8.62 -11.41
N ASN A 184 8.98 9.12 -10.16
CA ASN A 184 10.23 9.39 -9.44
C ASN A 184 10.90 8.14 -8.83
N GLY A 185 10.30 6.95 -8.97
CA GLY A 185 10.89 5.68 -8.51
C GLY A 185 10.87 5.46 -7.00
N VAL A 186 9.79 5.85 -6.30
CA VAL A 186 9.63 5.64 -4.86
C VAL A 186 9.77 4.17 -4.44
N ILE A 187 9.30 3.23 -5.26
CA ILE A 187 9.45 1.78 -5.03
C ILE A 187 10.92 1.37 -5.07
N ALA A 188 11.65 1.76 -6.13
CA ALA A 188 13.08 1.47 -6.27
C ALA A 188 13.92 2.10 -5.14
N LYS A 189 13.60 3.34 -4.73
CA LYS A 189 14.25 4.00 -3.59
C LYS A 189 14.01 3.27 -2.28
N THR A 190 12.80 2.77 -2.06
CA THR A 190 12.45 2.02 -0.86
C THR A 190 13.17 0.67 -0.83
N TYR A 191 13.21 -0.04 -1.96
CA TYR A 191 13.97 -1.29 -2.10
C TYR A 191 15.47 -1.09 -1.82
N ALA A 192 16.05 0.01 -2.32
CA ALA A 192 17.45 0.35 -2.04
C ALA A 192 17.68 0.60 -0.54
N ALA A 193 16.75 1.29 0.16
CA ALA A 193 16.85 1.53 1.60
C ALA A 193 16.81 0.23 2.44
N LEU A 194 15.96 -0.74 2.04
CA LEU A 194 15.95 -2.08 2.64
C LEU A 194 17.27 -2.81 2.39
N SER A 195 17.79 -2.74 1.15
CA SER A 195 18.99 -3.46 0.73
C SER A 195 20.29 -2.91 1.34
N GLN A 196 20.43 -1.59 1.46
CA GLN A 196 21.63 -0.95 2.02
C GLN A 196 21.85 -1.32 3.49
N HIS A 197 20.77 -1.44 4.27
CA HIS A 197 20.84 -1.83 5.67
C HIS A 197 21.22 -3.29 5.86
N ALA A 198 20.76 -4.16 4.96
CA ALA A 198 21.17 -5.56 4.93
C ALA A 198 22.69 -5.72 4.81
N LEU A 199 23.36 -4.79 4.12
CA LEU A 199 24.82 -4.77 3.97
C LEU A 199 25.54 -4.23 5.21
N GLN A 200 24.95 -3.28 5.92
CA GLN A 200 25.52 -2.69 7.14
C GLN A 200 25.47 -3.65 8.34
N HIS A 201 24.47 -4.53 8.41
CA HIS A 201 24.31 -5.52 9.48
C HIS A 201 24.95 -6.89 9.17
N LYS A 202 25.58 -7.07 8.00
CA LYS A 202 26.33 -8.27 7.60
C LYS A 202 27.72 -8.38 8.25
N GLY A 203 27.87 -7.93 9.50
CA GLY A 203 28.95 -8.37 10.39
C GLY A 203 28.73 -9.79 10.92
N GLU A 204 27.50 -10.32 10.82
CA GLU A 204 27.18 -11.69 11.20
C GLU A 204 27.07 -12.60 9.96
N ALA A 205 28.12 -13.41 9.82
CA ALA A 205 28.41 -14.42 8.82
C ALA A 205 27.20 -15.02 8.06
N ILE A 206 27.20 -14.83 6.73
CA ILE A 206 26.91 -15.97 5.86
C ILE A 206 28.12 -16.90 6.00
N GLN A 207 27.98 -17.99 6.75
CA GLN A 207 28.96 -19.07 6.70
C GLN A 207 28.94 -19.66 5.29
N VAL A 208 29.89 -19.22 4.45
CA VAL A 208 30.26 -19.92 3.24
C VAL A 208 31.14 -21.09 3.69
N SER A 209 30.53 -22.25 3.93
CA SER A 209 31.27 -23.51 3.97
C SER A 209 31.04 -24.24 2.65
N GLY A 210 32.12 -24.51 1.93
CA GLY A 210 32.08 -25.27 0.68
C GLY A 210 33.16 -24.85 -0.31
N ALA A 211 34.38 -25.34 -0.10
CA ALA A 211 35.33 -25.47 -1.20
C ALA A 211 34.74 -26.45 -2.23
N SER A 212 34.62 -26.01 -3.48
CA SER A 212 34.27 -26.82 -4.66
C SER A 212 32.82 -27.31 -4.75
N GLY A 213 31.95 -26.51 -5.40
CA GLY A 213 30.58 -26.89 -5.77
C GLY A 213 29.57 -25.82 -5.34
N GLY A 214 29.30 -24.85 -6.21
CA GLY A 214 28.55 -23.63 -5.87
C GLY A 214 27.12 -23.89 -5.37
N LEU A 215 26.93 -23.81 -4.07
CA LEU A 215 25.61 -23.76 -3.44
C LEU A 215 25.05 -22.35 -3.62
N THR A 216 24.08 -22.18 -4.51
CA THR A 216 23.35 -20.90 -4.64
C THR A 216 22.23 -20.91 -3.60
N ILE A 217 22.43 -20.23 -2.47
CA ILE A 217 21.33 -19.98 -1.52
C ILE A 217 20.39 -18.97 -2.18
N GLN A 218 19.22 -19.43 -2.63
CA GLN A 218 18.16 -18.53 -3.08
C GLN A 218 17.62 -17.79 -1.86
N LYS A 219 17.89 -16.48 -1.78
CA LYS A 219 17.29 -15.60 -0.77
C LYS A 219 15.77 -15.57 -1.01
N PRO A 220 14.91 -15.76 0.02
CA PRO A 220 13.47 -15.58 -0.15
C PRO A 220 13.17 -14.18 -0.66
N ALA A 221 12.23 -14.08 -1.60
CA ALA A 221 11.84 -12.80 -2.20
C ALA A 221 11.25 -11.87 -1.14
N ILE A 222 11.43 -10.56 -1.34
CA ILE A 222 10.67 -9.56 -0.58
C ILE A 222 9.20 -9.71 -0.97
N GLU A 223 8.32 -9.70 0.01
CA GLU A 223 6.88 -9.80 -0.16
C GLU A 223 6.26 -8.41 -0.24
N ALA A 224 5.22 -8.23 -1.06
CA ALA A 224 4.49 -6.97 -1.19
C ALA A 224 2.98 -7.18 -1.09
N TRP A 225 2.28 -6.20 -0.54
CA TRP A 225 0.82 -6.08 -0.62
C TRP A 225 0.44 -4.70 -1.14
N ILE A 226 -0.54 -4.66 -2.04
CA ILE A 226 -1.15 -3.42 -2.54
C ILE A 226 -2.52 -3.26 -1.89
N GLY A 227 -2.78 -2.09 -1.32
CA GLY A 227 -4.07 -1.76 -0.70
C GLY A 227 -5.07 -1.12 -1.66
N ALA A 228 -6.21 -0.71 -1.11
CA ALA A 228 -7.27 -0.04 -1.86
C ALA A 228 -6.77 1.28 -2.48
N CYS A 229 -7.04 1.47 -3.76
CA CYS A 229 -6.59 2.60 -4.57
C CYS A 229 -7.46 2.76 -5.81
N ILE A 230 -7.26 3.81 -6.60
CA ILE A 230 -8.09 4.05 -7.78
C ILE A 230 -7.74 3.07 -8.91
N GLY A 231 -8.76 2.44 -9.50
CA GLY A 231 -8.61 1.56 -10.65
C GLY A 231 -8.58 2.32 -11.97
N GLN A 232 -8.02 1.70 -13.02
CA GLN A 232 -7.86 2.31 -14.34
C GLN A 232 -9.17 2.88 -14.89
N SER A 233 -10.28 2.14 -14.78
CA SER A 233 -11.61 2.55 -15.25
C SER A 233 -12.19 3.77 -14.54
N CYS A 234 -11.56 4.25 -13.47
CA CYS A 234 -11.98 5.42 -12.70
C CYS A 234 -10.91 6.53 -12.68
N TYR A 235 -9.72 6.28 -13.20
CA TYR A 235 -8.60 7.24 -13.16
C TYR A 235 -8.34 7.89 -14.52
N GLU A 236 -9.25 8.79 -14.87
CA GLU A 236 -9.07 9.72 -15.99
C GLU A 236 -7.94 10.72 -15.67
N VAL A 237 -7.04 10.95 -16.60
CA VAL A 237 -5.98 11.96 -16.50
C VAL A 237 -5.83 12.69 -17.84
N SER A 238 -5.20 13.86 -17.85
CA SER A 238 -4.77 14.47 -19.11
C SER A 238 -3.61 13.69 -19.72
N SER A 239 -3.47 13.76 -21.05
CA SER A 239 -2.34 13.18 -21.77
C SER A 239 -0.99 13.69 -21.24
N GLU A 240 -0.94 14.94 -20.77
CA GLU A 240 0.27 15.51 -20.13
C GLU A 240 0.71 14.75 -18.86
N VAL A 241 -0.23 14.22 -18.06
CA VAL A 241 0.11 13.42 -16.88
C VAL A 241 0.76 12.10 -17.30
N VAL A 242 0.25 11.47 -18.37
CA VAL A 242 0.85 10.26 -18.95
C VAL A 242 2.27 10.55 -19.42
N ASP A 243 2.46 11.65 -20.16
CA ASP A 243 3.78 12.04 -20.70
C ASP A 243 4.78 12.29 -19.58
N LYS A 244 4.40 13.02 -18.52
CA LYS A 244 5.27 13.27 -17.35
C LYS A 244 5.63 11.98 -16.62
N LEU A 245 4.68 11.05 -16.49
CA LEU A 245 4.92 9.75 -15.85
C LEU A 245 5.91 8.89 -16.67
N LEU A 246 5.74 8.85 -17.99
CA LEU A 246 6.66 8.13 -18.89
C LEU A 246 8.03 8.79 -18.96
N LEU A 247 8.10 10.13 -18.94
CA LEU A 247 9.36 10.86 -18.87
C LEU A 247 10.14 10.49 -17.60
N GLY A 248 9.49 10.45 -16.43
CA GLY A 248 10.15 10.01 -15.20
C GLY A 248 10.62 8.55 -15.25
N CYS A 249 9.92 7.68 -15.99
CA CYS A 249 10.39 6.31 -16.25
C CYS A 249 11.63 6.29 -17.15
N ALA A 250 11.66 7.12 -18.20
CA ALA A 250 12.80 7.27 -19.09
C ALA A 250 14.06 7.78 -18.36
N GLU A 251 13.90 8.79 -17.50
CA GLU A 251 14.98 9.36 -16.68
C GLU A 251 15.58 8.34 -15.69
N ARG A 252 14.85 7.27 -15.38
CA ARG A 252 15.32 6.15 -14.56
C ARG A 252 15.98 5.03 -15.38
N GLY A 253 16.18 5.24 -16.67
CA GLY A 253 16.97 4.36 -17.53
C GLY A 253 16.16 3.42 -18.42
N MET A 254 14.84 3.60 -18.51
CA MET A 254 14.03 2.84 -19.47
C MET A 254 14.25 3.35 -20.90
N ASP A 255 14.54 2.44 -21.82
CA ASP A 255 14.66 2.76 -23.24
C ASP A 255 13.29 2.95 -23.92
N ALA A 256 13.31 3.46 -25.15
CA ALA A 256 12.08 3.75 -25.91
C ALA A 256 11.18 2.52 -26.10
N LYS A 257 11.77 1.33 -26.27
CA LYS A 257 11.01 0.09 -26.46
C LYS A 257 10.33 -0.33 -25.16
N GLN A 258 11.02 -0.20 -24.03
CA GLN A 258 10.46 -0.46 -22.71
C GLN A 258 9.31 0.51 -22.38
N LEU A 259 9.45 1.79 -22.73
CA LEU A 259 8.40 2.80 -22.51
C LEU A 259 7.14 2.50 -23.32
N GLU A 260 7.27 2.10 -24.59
CA GLU A 260 6.12 1.68 -25.41
C GLU A 260 5.38 0.47 -24.82
N VAL A 261 6.14 -0.54 -24.36
CA VAL A 261 5.57 -1.74 -23.72
C VAL A 261 4.86 -1.40 -22.41
N ILE A 262 5.41 -0.48 -21.60
CA ILE A 262 4.76 -0.04 -20.36
C ILE A 262 3.52 0.78 -20.66
N LYS A 263 3.61 1.75 -21.58
CA LYS A 263 2.48 2.59 -22.00
C LYS A 263 1.30 1.75 -22.46
N ALA A 264 1.55 0.74 -23.31
CA ALA A 264 0.51 -0.17 -23.79
C ALA A 264 -0.18 -0.99 -22.69
N GLN A 265 0.49 -1.20 -21.54
CA GLN A 265 -0.08 -1.94 -20.41
C GLN A 265 -0.82 -1.07 -19.40
N ILE A 266 -0.45 0.21 -19.28
CA ILE A 266 -0.98 1.08 -18.21
C ILE A 266 -1.92 2.17 -18.73
N VAL A 267 -2.01 2.38 -20.04
CA VAL A 267 -2.83 3.44 -20.63
C VAL A 267 -3.93 2.82 -21.50
N ALA A 268 -5.18 3.09 -21.14
CA ALA A 268 -6.34 2.79 -21.98
C ALA A 268 -6.84 4.07 -22.70
N PRO A 269 -7.33 3.93 -23.95
CA PRO A 269 -7.76 5.07 -24.76
C PRO A 269 -9.01 5.74 -24.18
N HIS A 270 -9.14 7.04 -24.42
CA HIS A 270 -10.30 7.86 -24.05
C HIS A 270 -10.87 8.56 -25.29
N ASP A 271 -12.17 8.85 -25.31
CA ASP A 271 -12.86 9.47 -26.45
C ASP A 271 -12.37 10.91 -26.72
N ASP A 272 -12.06 11.64 -25.65
CA ASP A 272 -11.33 12.91 -25.68
C ASP A 272 -9.82 12.67 -25.93
N PRO A 273 -9.23 13.19 -27.03
CA PRO A 273 -7.83 12.97 -27.38
C PRO A 273 -6.82 13.58 -26.38
N ASP A 274 -7.25 14.54 -25.56
CA ASP A 274 -6.40 15.18 -24.55
C ASP A 274 -6.42 14.43 -23.21
N LYS A 275 -7.09 13.28 -23.15
CA LYS A 275 -7.26 12.47 -21.94
C LYS A 275 -6.90 11.00 -22.14
N ALA A 276 -6.70 10.30 -21.03
CA ALA A 276 -6.46 8.88 -21.00
C ALA A 276 -6.94 8.24 -19.67
N TRP A 277 -7.15 6.92 -19.69
CA TRP A 277 -7.37 6.13 -18.47
C TRP A 277 -6.05 5.49 -18.03
N LEU A 278 -5.56 5.88 -16.85
CA LEU A 278 -4.25 5.47 -16.36
C LEU A 278 -4.34 4.41 -15.25
N ASP A 279 -3.54 3.35 -15.37
CA ASP A 279 -3.46 2.25 -14.39
C ASP A 279 -2.20 2.39 -13.52
N LEU A 280 -2.32 3.18 -12.44
CA LEU A 280 -1.23 3.30 -11.46
C LEU A 280 -0.90 1.99 -10.76
N PRO A 281 -1.89 1.18 -10.32
CA PRO A 281 -1.59 -0.12 -9.72
C PRO A 281 -0.80 -1.04 -10.65
N LYS A 282 -1.15 -1.13 -11.94
CA LYS A 282 -0.41 -1.94 -12.91
C LYS A 282 1.03 -1.45 -13.08
N LEU A 283 1.27 -0.14 -13.11
CA LEU A 283 2.63 0.38 -13.11
C LEU A 283 3.40 0.00 -11.85
N ALA A 284 2.77 0.09 -10.67
CA ALA A 284 3.38 -0.33 -9.42
C ALA A 284 3.75 -1.82 -9.43
N GLN A 285 2.86 -2.68 -9.92
CA GLN A 285 3.11 -4.11 -10.10
C GLN A 285 4.32 -4.39 -11.00
N LEU A 286 4.41 -3.70 -12.14
CA LEU A 286 5.55 -3.84 -13.06
C LEU A 286 6.86 -3.42 -12.39
N GLN A 287 6.87 -2.32 -11.64
CA GLN A 287 8.06 -1.85 -10.92
C GLN A 287 8.47 -2.79 -9.78
N LEU A 288 7.51 -3.41 -9.07
CA LEU A 288 7.79 -4.43 -8.06
C LEU A 288 8.40 -5.68 -8.70
N ALA A 289 7.83 -6.15 -9.81
CA ALA A 289 8.31 -7.33 -10.54
C ALA A 289 9.72 -7.13 -11.09
N GLU A 290 10.05 -5.95 -11.61
CA GLU A 290 11.39 -5.58 -12.08
C GLU A 290 12.45 -5.73 -10.98
N LEU A 291 12.08 -5.48 -9.73
CA LEU A 291 12.94 -5.62 -8.55
C LEU A 291 12.95 -7.04 -7.94
N GLY A 292 12.23 -7.98 -8.56
CA GLY A 292 12.07 -9.35 -8.05
C GLY A 292 11.26 -9.42 -6.74
N ILE A 293 10.42 -8.43 -6.46
CA ILE A 293 9.54 -8.40 -5.30
C ILE A 293 8.28 -9.22 -5.61
N ALA A 294 7.98 -10.19 -4.75
CA ALA A 294 6.83 -11.06 -4.87
C ALA A 294 5.56 -10.33 -4.39
N LEU A 295 4.64 -10.07 -5.29
CA LEU A 295 3.33 -9.54 -4.92
C LEU A 295 2.44 -10.66 -4.37
N ILE A 296 1.91 -10.44 -3.17
CA ILE A 296 1.03 -11.37 -2.47
C ILE A 296 -0.41 -10.94 -2.72
N SER A 297 -1.20 -11.84 -3.30
CA SER A 297 -2.64 -11.62 -3.44
C SER A 297 -3.32 -11.89 -2.10
N ALA A 298 -4.24 -11.02 -1.71
CA ALA A 298 -5.14 -11.29 -0.60
C ALA A 298 -6.14 -12.38 -1.03
N THR A 299 -5.79 -13.65 -0.90
CA THR A 299 -6.79 -14.72 -0.93
C THR A 299 -7.47 -14.77 0.44
N ASN A 300 -8.81 -14.70 0.43
CA ASN A 300 -9.68 -14.74 1.60
C ASN A 300 -9.15 -15.67 2.69
N GLN A 301 -8.92 -15.11 3.88
CA GLN A 301 -8.52 -15.84 5.07
C GLN A 301 -9.65 -16.75 5.53
N GLN A 302 -9.61 -18.01 5.09
CA GLN A 302 -10.14 -19.15 5.81
C GLN A 302 -9.48 -20.40 5.24
N THR A 303 -8.19 -20.57 5.51
CA THR A 303 -7.53 -21.87 5.73
C THR A 303 -6.03 -21.66 5.83
N ASN A 304 -5.42 -22.44 6.70
CA ASN A 304 -4.01 -22.54 7.01
C ASN A 304 -3.24 -23.21 5.84
N LEU A 305 -3.34 -22.67 4.62
CA LEU A 305 -2.79 -23.28 3.40
C LEU A 305 -1.92 -22.29 2.62
N ASP A 306 -0.66 -22.69 2.45
CA ASP A 306 0.40 -22.16 1.60
C ASP A 306 0.09 -20.91 0.77
N ILE A 307 0.65 -19.79 1.22
CA ILE A 307 0.78 -18.54 0.46
C ILE A 307 1.66 -18.83 -0.77
N LYS A 308 1.08 -18.85 -1.96
CA LYS A 308 1.85 -18.97 -3.21
C LYS A 308 2.19 -17.60 -3.78
N PRO A 309 3.46 -17.31 -4.09
CA PRO A 309 3.83 -16.13 -4.87
C PRO A 309 3.13 -16.17 -6.23
N VAL A 310 2.50 -15.07 -6.64
CA VAL A 310 1.84 -14.98 -7.95
C VAL A 310 2.85 -15.20 -9.11
N ILE A 311 4.13 -14.95 -8.86
CA ILE A 311 5.21 -14.99 -9.87
C ILE A 311 5.78 -16.40 -10.11
N GLU A 312 5.67 -17.36 -9.17
CA GLU A 312 6.25 -18.70 -9.38
C GLU A 312 5.48 -19.53 -10.43
N ALA A 313 4.22 -19.21 -10.68
CA ALA A 313 3.42 -19.86 -11.72
C ALA A 313 3.82 -19.45 -13.15
N GLU A 314 4.56 -18.35 -13.32
CA GLU A 314 4.85 -17.79 -14.66
C GLU A 314 6.12 -18.35 -15.31
N ARG A 315 7.00 -19.05 -14.56
CA ARG A 315 8.30 -19.51 -15.10
C ARG A 315 8.22 -20.78 -15.95
N HIS A 316 7.09 -21.51 -15.97
CA HIS A 316 6.98 -22.81 -16.64
C HIS A 316 5.77 -22.98 -17.60
N MET A 317 5.12 -21.89 -18.02
CA MET A 317 3.95 -21.98 -18.91
C MET A 317 4.21 -21.36 -20.29
N SER A 318 3.63 -22.00 -21.31
CA SER A 318 3.78 -21.63 -22.73
C SER A 318 3.17 -20.25 -23.04
N LYS A 319 3.64 -19.61 -24.12
CA LYS A 319 3.31 -18.23 -24.51
C LYS A 319 1.84 -17.95 -24.80
N ASP A 320 0.98 -18.97 -24.91
CA ASP A 320 -0.40 -18.83 -25.39
C ASP A 320 -1.48 -18.96 -24.30
N GLU A 321 -1.12 -19.03 -23.01
CA GLU A 321 -2.05 -19.23 -21.87
C GLU A 321 -1.81 -18.27 -20.69
N GLN A 322 -1.57 -16.97 -20.96
CA GLN A 322 -1.58 -15.94 -19.91
C GLN A 322 -3.02 -15.60 -19.48
N SER A 323 -3.67 -16.47 -18.70
CA SER A 323 -4.85 -16.07 -17.93
C SER A 323 -4.40 -15.35 -16.65
N TYR A 324 -4.35 -14.03 -16.70
CA TYR A 324 -4.07 -13.17 -15.54
C TYR A 324 -5.14 -13.40 -14.47
N THR A 325 -4.79 -14.04 -13.35
CA THR A 325 -5.65 -14.03 -12.16
C THR A 325 -5.53 -12.64 -11.53
N PRO A 326 -6.56 -11.77 -11.59
CA PRO A 326 -6.41 -10.41 -11.13
C PRO A 326 -6.16 -10.39 -9.63
N ILE A 327 -5.04 -9.78 -9.22
CA ILE A 327 -4.81 -9.44 -7.82
C ILE A 327 -5.84 -8.37 -7.48
N ALA A 328 -6.90 -8.76 -6.76
CA ALA A 328 -8.03 -7.89 -6.49
C ALA A 328 -7.69 -6.95 -5.33
N TYR A 329 -7.29 -5.72 -5.65
CA TYR A 329 -7.42 -4.57 -4.75
C TYR A 329 -8.76 -3.88 -5.02
N ALA A 330 -9.37 -3.33 -3.97
CA ALA A 330 -10.61 -2.58 -4.12
C ALA A 330 -10.37 -1.23 -4.78
N CYS A 331 -11.21 -0.87 -5.75
CA CYS A 331 -11.19 0.46 -6.35
C CYS A 331 -11.76 1.50 -5.36
N SER A 332 -10.93 2.41 -4.85
CA SER A 332 -11.34 3.44 -3.88
C SER A 332 -12.44 4.36 -4.40
N TYR A 333 -12.44 4.64 -5.71
CA TYR A 333 -13.48 5.45 -6.37
C TYR A 333 -14.82 4.73 -6.43
N ALA A 334 -14.85 3.45 -6.82
CA ALA A 334 -16.10 2.70 -7.02
C ALA A 334 -16.69 2.18 -5.69
N ASN A 335 -15.83 1.73 -4.77
CA ASN A 335 -16.26 1.23 -3.48
C ASN A 335 -16.44 2.39 -2.47
N ARG A 336 -17.68 2.55 -1.98
CA ARG A 336 -18.07 3.65 -1.07
C ARG A 336 -17.61 3.45 0.37
N GLN A 337 -17.06 2.29 0.72
CA GLN A 337 -16.42 2.05 2.02
C GLN A 337 -15.06 2.77 2.13
N TYR A 338 -14.42 3.09 1.00
CA TYR A 338 -13.14 3.79 0.98
C TYR A 338 -13.30 5.26 0.58
N TYR A 339 -12.49 6.15 1.16
CA TYR A 339 -12.36 7.53 0.69
C TYR A 339 -11.85 7.61 -0.76
N SER A 340 -12.34 8.58 -1.52
CA SER A 340 -11.79 8.84 -2.86
C SER A 340 -11.80 10.33 -3.10
N TYR A 341 -10.62 10.87 -3.35
CA TYR A 341 -10.46 12.28 -3.69
C TYR A 341 -11.11 12.55 -5.04
N ARG A 342 -10.88 11.68 -6.03
CA ARG A 342 -11.47 11.77 -7.37
C ARG A 342 -13.00 11.75 -7.32
N ARG A 343 -13.60 10.83 -6.55
CA ARG A 343 -15.07 10.79 -6.39
C ARG A 343 -15.60 12.10 -5.85
N LYS A 344 -14.92 12.67 -4.87
CA LYS A 344 -15.30 13.94 -4.25
C LYS A 344 -15.15 15.12 -5.20
N THR A 345 -14.09 15.17 -6.01
CA THR A 345 -13.95 16.18 -7.07
C THR A 345 -15.07 16.12 -8.11
N HIS A 346 -15.54 14.93 -8.50
CA HIS A 346 -16.69 14.78 -9.41
C HIS A 346 -18.02 15.24 -8.79
N LEU A 347 -18.10 15.26 -7.46
CA LEU A 347 -19.24 15.81 -6.71
C LEU A 347 -19.08 17.29 -6.38
N ASN A 348 -18.05 17.97 -6.90
CA ASN A 348 -17.67 19.35 -6.56
C ASN A 348 -17.35 19.57 -5.07
N GLU A 349 -16.92 18.52 -4.37
CA GLU A 349 -16.44 18.60 -2.99
C GLU A 349 -14.90 18.73 -2.98
N THR A 350 -14.38 19.59 -2.11
CA THR A 350 -12.95 19.95 -2.10
C THR A 350 -12.09 19.06 -1.19
N HIS A 351 -12.71 18.34 -0.25
CA HIS A 351 -12.00 17.57 0.77
C HIS A 351 -12.63 16.20 1.01
N THR A 352 -11.83 15.27 1.52
CA THR A 352 -12.27 13.95 1.95
C THR A 352 -11.28 13.38 2.96
N GLY A 353 -11.72 12.39 3.72
CA GLY A 353 -10.87 11.70 4.69
C GLY A 353 -9.72 10.94 4.03
N ARG A 354 -8.92 10.27 4.86
CA ARG A 354 -7.86 9.37 4.44
C ARG A 354 -8.02 8.04 5.15
N MET A 355 -7.94 6.96 4.39
CA MET A 355 -7.71 5.62 4.91
C MET A 355 -6.21 5.37 5.00
N ALA A 356 -5.79 4.23 5.54
CA ALA A 356 -4.39 3.84 5.56
C ALA A 356 -4.21 2.36 5.21
N LEU A 357 -3.09 2.06 4.54
CA LEU A 357 -2.50 0.72 4.54
C LEU A 357 -1.44 0.68 5.64
N VAL A 358 -1.52 -0.34 6.49
CA VAL A 358 -0.67 -0.49 7.66
C VAL A 358 0.03 -1.83 7.61
N ILE A 359 1.34 -1.83 7.87
CA ILE A 359 2.11 -3.04 8.14
C ILE A 359 2.75 -2.96 9.53
N VAL A 360 2.64 -4.04 10.28
CA VAL A 360 3.20 -4.18 11.63
C VAL A 360 4.29 -5.22 11.62
N ARG A 361 5.44 -4.92 12.22
CA ARG A 361 6.49 -5.91 12.51
C ARG A 361 6.24 -6.52 13.90
N LEU A 362 5.92 -7.81 13.97
CA LEU A 362 5.54 -8.47 15.23
C LEU A 362 6.75 -8.88 16.09
N HIS A 363 7.84 -9.34 15.46
CA HIS A 363 9.05 -9.84 16.12
C HIS A 363 10.35 -9.40 15.46
#